data_AF-T2A4X8-F1
#
_entry.id   AF-T2A4X8-F1
#
_cell.length_a   1.000
_cell.length_b   1.000
_cell.length_c   1.000
_cell.angle_alpha   90.00
_cell.angle_beta   90.00
_cell.angle_gamma   90.00
#
_symmetry.space_group_name_H-M   'P 1'
#
loop_
_entity.id
_entity.type
_entity.pdbx_description
1 polymer ?
#
loop_
_entity_poly.entity_id
_entity_poly.type
_entity_poly.pdbx_seq_one_letter_code
_entity_poly.pdbx_strand_id
1 'polypeptide(L)'
;MSPWANFALGFTYLSPVVGIYTVFAYAMAQAGPPMIWSLVIVGLGQFLVALIFSEVVAQFPVAGGVYPWTRRLWGRKYAWMTGWVYLIALLVTIGSVAYGSGPFIAS
;
A
#
# COMPACT_ATOMS: atom_id res chain seq x y z
N MET A 1 -8.79 -22.11 -2.71
CA MET A 1 -8.78 -21.27 -1.48
C MET A 1 -10.08 -20.45 -1.47
N SER A 2 -10.72 -20.27 -0.32
CA SER A 2 -11.93 -19.44 -0.20
C SER A 2 -11.59 -17.96 -0.48
N PRO A 3 -12.50 -17.14 -1.04
CA PRO A 3 -12.32 -15.70 -1.18
C PRO A 3 -11.88 -15.02 0.12
N TRP A 4 -12.45 -15.47 1.24
CA TRP A 4 -12.10 -14.98 2.58
C TRP A 4 -10.67 -15.35 3.00
N ALA A 5 -10.19 -16.53 2.61
CA ALA A 5 -8.81 -16.94 2.89
C ALA A 5 -7.80 -16.11 2.08
N ASN A 6 -8.10 -15.83 0.80
CA ASN A 6 -7.27 -14.97 -0.03
C ASN A 6 -7.23 -13.52 0.48
N PHE A 7 -8.39 -13.00 0.91
CA PHE A 7 -8.47 -11.67 1.53
C PHE A 7 -7.66 -11.60 2.82
N ALA A 8 -7.84 -12.56 3.74
CA ALA A 8 -7.13 -12.58 5.02
C ALA A 8 -5.61 -12.63 4.81
N LEU A 9 -5.13 -13.47 3.88
CA LEU A 9 -3.70 -13.54 3.54
C LEU A 9 -3.16 -12.20 2.99
N GLY A 10 -3.91 -11.56 2.10
CA GLY A 10 -3.52 -10.25 1.56
C GLY A 10 -3.49 -9.17 2.65
N PHE A 11 -4.50 -9.15 3.52
CA PHE A 11 -4.57 -8.22 4.64
C PHE A 11 -3.42 -8.42 5.63
N THR A 12 -3.12 -9.66 6.02
CA THR A 12 -1.98 -9.95 6.92
C THR A 12 -0.64 -9.54 6.31
N TYR A 13 -0.48 -9.65 4.99
CA TYR A 13 0.78 -9.31 4.32
C TYR A 13 1.02 -7.80 4.18
N LEU A 14 -0.02 -7.01 3.87
CA LEU A 14 0.11 -5.57 3.56
C LEU A 14 -0.98 -4.70 4.23
N SER A 15 -1.23 -4.92 5.52
CA SER A 15 -2.17 -4.07 6.27
C SER A 15 -1.58 -2.68 6.56
N PRO A 16 -2.34 -1.58 6.34
CA PRO A 16 -1.90 -0.22 6.66
C PRO A 16 -1.89 0.09 8.17
N VAL A 17 -2.39 -0.84 8.99
CA VAL A 17 -2.62 -0.64 10.43
C VAL A 17 -1.35 -0.24 11.17
N VAL A 18 -0.21 -0.85 10.85
CA VAL A 18 1.08 -0.51 11.46
C VAL A 18 1.47 0.94 11.18
N GLY A 19 1.30 1.39 9.93
CA GLY A 19 1.63 2.75 9.53
C GLY A 19 0.75 3.81 10.21
N ILE A 20 -0.52 3.49 10.50
CA ILE A 20 -1.39 4.40 11.25
C ILE A 20 -0.90 4.52 12.68
N TYR A 21 -0.60 3.40 13.36
CA TYR A 21 -0.15 3.43 14.75
C TYR A 21 1.18 4.15 14.94
N THR A 22 2.12 3.99 14.01
CA THR A 22 3.44 4.64 14.11
C THR A 22 3.36 6.17 14.07
N VAL A 23 2.40 6.73 13.34
CA VAL A 23 2.26 8.20 13.17
C VAL A 23 1.06 8.80 13.89
N PHE A 24 0.21 8.00 14.54
CA PHE A 24 -1.04 8.48 15.14
C PHE A 24 -0.81 9.60 16.16
N ALA A 25 0.12 9.41 17.09
CA ALA A 25 0.43 10.41 18.12
C ALA A 25 0.98 11.71 17.49
N TYR A 26 1.83 11.59 16.48
CA TYR A 26 2.36 12.73 15.73
C TYR A 26 1.23 13.50 15.02
N ALA A 27 0.36 12.79 14.30
CA ALA A 27 -0.76 13.39 13.59
C ALA A 27 -1.74 14.07 14.57
N MET A 28 -2.01 13.47 15.73
CA MET A 28 -2.88 14.05 16.75
C MET A 28 -2.28 15.33 17.33
N ALA A 29 -0.97 15.33 17.59
CA ALA A 29 -0.28 16.50 18.12
C ALA A 29 -0.26 17.68 17.14
N GLN A 30 -0.17 17.42 15.84
CA GLN A 30 -0.07 18.46 14.81
C GLN A 30 -1.42 18.95 14.28
N ALA A 31 -2.34 18.02 13.99
CA ALA A 31 -3.62 18.33 13.36
C ALA A 31 -4.82 18.31 14.34
N GLY A 32 -4.63 17.80 15.57
CA GLY A 32 -5.66 17.70 16.58
C GLY A 32 -6.75 16.66 16.27
N PRO A 33 -7.87 16.68 17.01
CA PRO A 33 -8.99 15.76 16.81
C PRO A 33 -9.53 15.65 15.37
N PRO A 34 -9.55 16.73 14.54
CA PRO A 34 -9.99 16.63 13.15
C PRO A 34 -9.17 15.70 12.26
N MET A 35 -7.97 15.27 12.68
CA MET A 35 -7.13 14.37 11.89
C MET A 35 -7.83 13.07 11.49
N ILE A 36 -8.87 12.65 12.23
CA ILE A 36 -9.62 11.42 11.93
C ILE A 36 -10.22 11.45 10.51
N TRP A 37 -10.57 12.63 10.00
CA TRP A 37 -11.08 12.81 8.64
C TRP A 37 -10.04 12.49 7.56
N SER A 38 -8.74 12.58 7.88
CA SER A 38 -7.68 12.16 6.95
C SER A 38 -7.79 10.67 6.61
N LEU A 39 -8.20 9.83 7.56
CA LEU A 39 -8.38 8.40 7.34
C LEU A 39 -9.51 8.14 6.33
N VAL A 40 -10.60 8.92 6.40
CA VAL A 40 -11.71 8.82 5.45
C VAL A 40 -11.25 9.22 4.06
N ILE A 41 -10.54 10.34 3.94
CA ILE A 41 -10.04 10.84 2.65
C ILE A 41 -9.08 9.84 2.02
N VAL A 42 -8.09 9.35 2.79
CA VAL A 42 -7.12 8.35 2.32
C VAL A 42 -7.83 7.05 1.98
N GLY A 43 -8.79 6.60 2.78
CA GLY A 43 -9.57 5.39 2.53
C GLY A 43 -10.35 5.45 1.22
N LEU A 44 -10.99 6.58 0.92
CA LEU A 44 -11.66 6.81 -0.36
C LEU A 44 -10.67 6.80 -1.53
N GLY A 45 -9.51 7.46 -1.39
CA GLY A 45 -8.45 7.44 -2.40
C GLY A 45 -7.95 6.02 -2.69
N GLN A 46 -7.70 5.23 -1.64
CA GLN A 46 -7.27 3.84 -1.78
C GLN A 46 -8.37 2.95 -2.38
N PHE A 47 -9.64 3.21 -2.08
CA PHE A 47 -10.75 2.50 -2.69
C PHE A 47 -10.80 2.73 -4.21
N LEU A 48 -10.62 3.97 -4.67
CA LEU A 48 -10.54 4.27 -6.09
C LEU A 48 -9.37 3.55 -6.78
N VAL A 49 -8.20 3.52 -6.13
CA VAL A 49 -7.05 2.74 -6.62
C VAL A 49 -7.39 1.25 -6.69
N ALA A 50 -8.04 0.69 -5.66
CA ALA A 50 -8.45 -0.71 -5.64
C ALA A 50 -9.42 -1.06 -6.78
N LEU A 51 -10.35 -0.15 -7.13
CA LEU A 51 -11.24 -0.34 -8.28
C LEU A 51 -10.45 -0.45 -9.59
N ILE A 52 -9.47 0.43 -9.81
CA ILE A 52 -8.60 0.38 -11.01
C ILE A 52 -7.85 -0.95 -11.08
N PHE A 53 -7.24 -1.38 -9.98
CA PHE A 53 -6.55 -2.66 -9.93
C PHE A 53 -7.48 -3.86 -10.11
N SER A 54 -8.72 -3.77 -9.61
CA SER A 54 -9.72 -4.84 -9.77
C SER A 54 -10.08 -5.06 -11.24
N GLU A 55 -10.23 -4.00 -12.02
CA GLU A 55 -10.49 -4.07 -13.47
C GLU A 55 -9.28 -4.67 -14.20
N VAL A 56 -8.07 -4.20 -13.89
CA VAL A 56 -6.83 -4.72 -14.51
C VAL A 56 -6.65 -6.21 -14.23
N VAL A 57 -6.90 -6.66 -13.00
CA VAL A 57 -6.79 -8.07 -12.62
C VAL A 57 -7.87 -8.92 -13.29
N ALA A 58 -9.09 -8.41 -13.45
CA ALA A 58 -10.17 -9.10 -14.16
C ALA A 58 -9.84 -9.35 -15.64
N GLN A 59 -9.19 -8.38 -16.30
CA GLN A 59 -8.78 -8.50 -17.70
C GLN A 59 -7.47 -9.29 -17.89
N PHE A 60 -6.51 -9.12 -16.97
CA PHE A 60 -5.17 -9.70 -17.07
C PHE A 60 -4.81 -10.50 -15.80
N PRO A 61 -5.36 -11.72 -15.63
CA PRO A 61 -5.06 -12.59 -14.50
C PRO A 61 -3.67 -13.24 -14.65
N VAL A 62 -2.62 -12.42 -14.60
CA VAL A 62 -1.23 -12.82 -14.79
C VAL A 62 -0.48 -12.68 -13.48
N ALA A 63 0.25 -13.72 -13.10
CA ALA A 63 1.19 -13.64 -12.00
C ALA A 63 2.37 -12.71 -12.38
N GLY A 64 2.78 -11.83 -11.45
CA GLY A 64 3.93 -10.93 -11.63
C GLY A 64 3.66 -9.45 -11.35
N GLY A 65 2.42 -9.08 -11.05
CA GLY A 65 2.06 -7.75 -10.52
C GLY A 65 2.18 -6.61 -11.53
N VAL A 66 2.60 -5.44 -11.06
CA VAL A 66 2.51 -4.17 -11.80
C VAL A 66 3.40 -4.14 -13.05
N TYR A 67 4.55 -4.81 -13.05
CA TYR A 67 5.48 -4.81 -14.18
C TYR A 67 4.89 -5.42 -15.47
N PRO A 68 4.39 -6.68 -15.47
CA PRO A 68 3.77 -7.27 -16.65
C PRO A 68 2.50 -6.53 -17.09
N TRP A 69 1.71 -5.98 -16.15
CA TRP A 69 0.54 -5.14 -16.48
C TRP A 69 0.96 -3.87 -17.23
N THR A 70 1.94 -3.10 -16.71
CA THR A 70 2.45 -1.91 -17.38
C THR A 70 3.10 -2.25 -18.72
N ARG A 71 3.80 -3.39 -18.83
CA ARG A 71 4.43 -3.81 -20.10
C ARG A 71 3.40 -4.06 -21.19
N ARG A 72 2.22 -4.59 -20.84
CA ARG A 72 1.12 -4.84 -21.78
C ARG A 72 0.36 -3.56 -22.13
N LEU A 73 0.08 -2.71 -21.14
CA LEU A 73 -0.76 -1.52 -21.33
C LEU A 73 0.01 -0.33 -21.93
N TRP A 74 1.26 -0.12 -21.52
CA TRP A 74 2.03 1.08 -21.86
C TRP A 74 3.37 0.81 -22.54
N GLY A 75 3.80 -0.45 -22.60
CA GLY A 75 5.04 -0.85 -23.27
C GLY A 75 6.28 -0.90 -22.36
N ARG A 76 7.42 -1.25 -22.95
CA ARG A 76 8.64 -1.67 -22.24
C ARG A 76 9.28 -0.56 -21.40
N LYS A 77 9.31 0.69 -21.89
CA LYS A 77 9.94 1.81 -21.19
C LYS A 77 9.26 2.08 -19.84
N TYR A 78 7.93 2.20 -19.84
CA TYR A 78 7.16 2.45 -18.64
C TYR A 78 7.18 1.25 -17.69
N ALA A 79 7.15 0.02 -18.21
CA ALA A 79 7.30 -1.17 -17.36
C ALA A 79 8.62 -1.16 -16.57
N TRP A 80 9.73 -0.82 -17.22
CA TRP A 80 11.03 -0.69 -16.58
C TRP A 80 11.02 0.36 -15.46
N MET A 81 10.45 1.53 -15.74
CA MET A 81 10.30 2.59 -14.74
C MET A 81 9.41 2.14 -13.58
N THR A 82 8.28 1.50 -13.83
CA THR A 82 7.40 0.95 -12.78
C THR A 82 8.14 -0.05 -11.90
N GLY A 83 9.00 -0.90 -12.50
CA GLY A 83 9.85 -1.83 -11.75
C GLY A 83 10.76 -1.12 -10.75
N TRP A 84 11.45 -0.05 -11.17
CA TRP A 84 12.30 0.75 -10.28
C TRP A 84 11.51 1.47 -9.20
N VAL A 85 10.40 2.11 -9.55
CA VAL A 85 9.53 2.78 -8.58
C VAL A 85 9.02 1.80 -7.54
N TYR A 86 8.62 0.60 -7.95
CA TYR A 86 8.18 -0.45 -7.06
C TYR A 86 9.30 -0.94 -6.13
N LEU A 87 10.52 -1.14 -6.66
CA LEU A 87 11.68 -1.50 -5.85
C LEU A 87 12.00 -0.45 -4.78
N ILE A 88 12.02 0.82 -5.16
CA ILE A 88 12.28 1.93 -4.24
C ILE A 88 11.18 2.00 -3.18
N ALA A 89 9.92 1.87 -3.57
CA ALA A 89 8.80 1.85 -2.64
C ALA A 89 8.95 0.73 -1.60
N LEU A 90 9.37 -0.47 -2.01
CA LEU A 90 9.63 -1.58 -1.08
C LEU A 90 10.78 -1.27 -0.11
N LEU A 91 11.90 -0.73 -0.60
CA LEU A 91 13.05 -0.37 0.25
C LEU A 91 12.66 0.70 1.28
N VAL A 92 11.95 1.75 0.85
CA VAL A 92 11.46 2.81 1.73
C VAL A 92 10.46 2.25 2.75
N THR A 93 9.56 1.35 2.34
CA THR A 93 8.58 0.72 3.23
C THR A 93 9.28 -0.07 4.33
N ILE A 94 10.27 -0.90 3.98
CA ILE A 94 11.04 -1.69 4.95
C ILE A 94 11.78 -0.78 5.93
N GLY A 95 12.48 0.24 5.42
CA GLY A 95 13.18 1.21 6.26
C GLY A 95 12.25 1.99 7.20
N SER A 96 11.08 2.40 6.70
CA SER A 96 10.07 3.12 7.48
C SER A 96 9.48 2.26 8.60
N VAL A 97 9.19 0.97 8.35
CA VAL A 97 8.70 0.05 9.37
C VAL A 97 9.76 -0.19 10.45
N ALA A 98 11.02 -0.39 10.06
CA ALA A 98 12.14 -0.57 11.00
C ALA A 98 12.39 0.68 11.86
N TYR A 99 12.27 1.87 11.28
CA TYR A 99 12.37 3.12 12.03
C TYR A 99 11.18 3.31 12.97
N GLY A 100 9.96 3.07 12.48
CA GLY A 100 8.72 3.23 13.23
C GLY A 100 8.57 2.27 14.40
N SER A 101 9.25 1.12 14.40
CA SER A 101 9.24 0.17 15.53
C SER A 101 10.10 0.62 16.72
N GLY A 102 11.08 1.50 16.51
CA GLY A 102 12.02 1.96 17.54
C GLY A 102 11.32 2.48 18.80
N PRO A 103 10.38 3.44 18.69
CA PRO A 103 9.63 3.97 19.85
C PRO A 103 8.85 2.91 20.62
N PHE A 104 8.32 1.87 19.96
CA PHE A 104 7.53 0.82 20.62
C PHE A 104 8.39 -0.20 21.37
N ILE A 105 9.65 -0.38 20.95
CA ILE A 105 10.60 -1.28 21.61
C ILE A 105 11.28 -0.57 22.79
N ALA A 106 11.46 0.75 22.71
CA ALA A 106 12.13 1.55 23.73
C ALA A 106 11.21 1.98 24.90
N SER A 107 9.89 1.78 24.79
CA SER A 107 8.88 2.06 25.81
C SER A 107 8.62 0.86 26.70
#